data_AF-A0A3B0VQE0-F1
#
_entry.id   AF-A0A3B0VQE0-F1
#
_cell.length_a   1.000
_cell.length_b   1.000
_cell.length_c   1.000
_cell.angle_alpha   90.00
_cell.angle_beta   90.00
_cell.angle_gamma   90.00
#
_symmetry.space_group_name_H-M   'P 1'
#
loop_
_entity.id
_entity.type
_entity.pdbx_description
1 polymer ?
#
loop_
_entity_poly.entity_id
_entity_poly.type
_entity_poly.pdbx_seq_one_letter_code
_entity_poly.pdbx_strand_id
1 'polypeptide(L)'
;MNNINTILKLNALNCLLFGALFVFIPQHVITFLSDISPAPEVAVVAMGVVLNLYGMLLLWLGNKQKPNSKLILLVAIGDAAWVLLTAGLVVSQTWITHINGITAAGLVAILVGWFGWQQWQYYLTET
;
A
#
# COMPACT_ATOMS: atom_id res chain seq x y z
N MET A 1 -20.10 7.11 11.62
CA MET A 1 -18.92 7.97 11.38
C MET A 1 -17.70 7.07 11.41
N ASN A 2 -17.11 6.77 10.25
CA ASN A 2 -15.89 5.98 10.20
C ASN A 2 -14.75 6.81 10.79
N ASN A 3 -14.09 6.28 11.81
CA ASN A 3 -12.99 6.98 12.47
C ASN A 3 -11.79 6.97 11.52
N ILE A 4 -11.57 8.08 10.79
CA ILE A 4 -10.47 8.24 9.83
C ILE A 4 -9.12 7.93 10.47
N ASN A 5 -8.95 8.21 11.77
CA ASN A 5 -7.75 7.88 12.51
C ASN A 5 -7.52 6.37 12.59
N THR A 6 -8.58 5.58 12.79
CA THR A 6 -8.47 4.11 12.78
C THR A 6 -8.09 3.60 11.40
N ILE A 7 -8.69 4.16 10.34
CA ILE A 7 -8.40 3.77 8.95
C ILE A 7 -6.94 4.05 8.60
N LEU A 8 -6.44 5.25 8.95
CA LEU A 8 -5.05 5.62 8.74
C LEU A 8 -4.09 4.69 9.50
N LYS A 9 -4.43 4.28 10.73
CA LYS A 9 -3.61 3.34 11.51
C LYS A 9 -3.62 1.92 10.95
N LEU A 10 -4.76 1.45 10.47
CA LEU A 10 -4.86 0.13 9.82
C LEU A 10 -4.07 0.10 8.52
N ASN A 11 -4.19 1.15 7.70
CA ASN A 11 -3.40 1.28 6.48
C ASN A 11 -1.90 1.41 6.80
N ALA A 12 -1.54 2.19 7.83
CA ALA A 12 -0.16 2.30 8.32
C ALA A 12 0.42 0.92 8.69
N LEU A 13 -0.33 0.12 9.45
CA LEU A 13 0.09 -1.22 9.84
C LEU A 13 0.33 -2.10 8.61
N ASN A 14 -0.54 -2.02 7.61
CA ASN A 14 -0.40 -2.76 6.37
C ASN A 14 0.88 -2.37 5.61
N CYS A 15 1.13 -1.07 5.45
CA CYS A 15 2.34 -0.55 4.81
C CYS A 15 3.61 -0.92 5.58
N LEU A 16 3.60 -0.84 6.92
CA LEU A 16 4.74 -1.21 7.75
C LEU A 16 5.02 -2.71 7.71
N LEU A 17 3.98 -3.55 7.74
CA LEU A 17 4.13 -5.00 7.67
C LEU A 17 4.73 -5.42 6.32
N PHE A 18 4.12 -5.01 5.21
CA PHE A 18 4.62 -5.36 3.88
C PHE A 18 5.95 -4.68 3.57
N GLY A 19 6.14 -3.44 4.02
CA GLY A 19 7.41 -2.74 3.92
C GLY A 19 8.53 -3.49 4.65
N ALA A 20 8.28 -3.98 5.86
CA ALA A 20 9.24 -4.79 6.61
C ALA A 20 9.53 -6.12 5.90
N LEU A 21 8.51 -6.82 5.39
CA LEU A 21 8.72 -8.06 4.63
C LEU A 21 9.60 -7.83 3.39
N PHE A 22 9.35 -6.73 2.66
CA PHE A 22 10.10 -6.40 1.45
C PHE A 22 11.55 -5.98 1.73
N VAL A 23 11.84 -5.43 2.91
CA VAL A 23 13.21 -5.05 3.31
C VAL A 23 13.99 -6.22 3.90
N PHE A 24 13.37 -7.00 4.79
CA PHE A 24 14.10 -8.01 5.57
C PHE A 24 14.12 -9.40 4.94
N ILE A 25 13.12 -9.73 4.11
CA ILE A 25 13.06 -11.03 3.41
C ILE A 25 12.72 -10.88 1.91
N PRO A 26 13.39 -9.99 1.17
CA PRO A 26 13.04 -9.66 -0.22
C PRO A 26 13.05 -10.88 -1.14
N GLN A 27 14.00 -11.79 -0.98
CA GLN A 27 14.10 -12.97 -1.85
C GLN A 27 12.88 -13.88 -1.75
N HIS A 28 12.34 -14.09 -0.54
CA HIS A 28 11.13 -14.89 -0.35
C HIS A 28 9.91 -14.22 -0.98
N VAL A 29 9.82 -12.89 -0.89
CA VAL A 29 8.75 -12.11 -1.53
C VAL A 29 8.85 -12.22 -3.06
N ILE A 30 10.05 -12.08 -3.63
CA ILE A 30 10.28 -12.16 -5.08
C ILE A 30 9.86 -13.53 -5.62
N THR A 31 10.33 -14.61 -5.00
CA THR A 31 9.98 -15.98 -5.41
C THR A 31 8.52 -16.32 -5.15
N PHE A 32 7.86 -15.66 -4.19
CA PHE A 32 6.44 -15.84 -3.96
C PHE A 32 5.58 -15.14 -5.03
N LEU A 33 6.03 -13.99 -5.53
CA LEU A 33 5.31 -13.16 -6.49
C LEU A 33 5.50 -13.61 -7.94
N SER A 34 6.68 -14.08 -8.33
CA SER A 34 6.97 -14.43 -9.72
C SER A 34 7.99 -15.55 -9.89
N ASP A 35 7.70 -16.43 -10.85
CA ASP A 35 8.59 -17.50 -11.30
C ASP A 35 9.25 -17.19 -12.66
N ILE A 36 8.68 -16.28 -13.45
CA ILE A 36 9.05 -16.07 -14.86
C ILE A 36 9.80 -14.75 -15.04
N SER A 37 9.31 -13.67 -14.42
CA SER A 37 9.85 -12.32 -14.59
C SER A 37 9.96 -11.63 -13.23
N PRO A 38 10.86 -12.11 -12.35
CA PRO A 38 11.00 -11.59 -11.00
C PRO A 38 11.51 -10.15 -11.00
N ALA A 39 11.03 -9.37 -10.02
CA ALA A 39 11.56 -8.04 -9.76
C ALA A 39 13.03 -8.12 -9.30
N PRO A 40 13.89 -7.16 -9.68
CA PRO A 40 15.20 -7.03 -9.09
C PRO A 40 15.11 -6.84 -7.57
N GLU A 41 15.99 -7.51 -6.81
CA GLU A 41 15.98 -7.44 -5.33
C GLU A 41 16.04 -5.99 -4.80
N VAL A 42 16.88 -5.17 -5.42
CA VAL A 42 17.02 -3.74 -5.09
C VAL A 42 15.70 -2.99 -5.27
N ALA A 43 14.91 -3.33 -6.28
CA ALA A 43 13.61 -2.68 -6.51
C ALA A 43 12.61 -3.05 -5.41
N VAL A 44 12.58 -4.32 -4.98
CA VAL A 44 11.71 -4.78 -3.88
C VAL A 44 12.11 -4.15 -2.55
N VAL A 45 13.41 -4.11 -2.24
CA VAL A 45 13.91 -3.46 -1.01
C VAL A 45 13.61 -1.96 -1.03
N ALA A 46 13.84 -1.27 -2.14
CA ALA A 46 13.52 0.16 -2.28
C ALA A 46 12.02 0.41 -2.07
N MET A 47 11.17 -0.42 -2.66
CA MET A 47 9.72 -0.37 -2.44
C MET A 47 9.36 -0.57 -0.97
N GLY A 48 10.02 -1.52 -0.30
CA GLY A 48 9.82 -1.78 1.12
C GLY A 48 10.21 -0.60 2.02
N VAL A 49 11.30 0.09 1.72
CA VAL A 49 11.70 1.33 2.42
C VAL A 49 10.65 2.42 2.22
N VAL A 50 10.18 2.63 0.98
CA VAL A 50 9.12 3.61 0.68
C VAL A 50 7.85 3.28 1.44
N LEU A 51 7.41 2.01 1.44
CA LEU A 51 6.23 1.56 2.18
C LEU A 51 6.37 1.79 3.70
N ASN A 52 7.55 1.54 4.27
CA ASN A 52 7.78 1.80 5.69
C ASN A 52 7.71 3.29 6.03
N LEU A 53 8.34 4.15 5.24
CA LEU A 53 8.27 5.61 5.43
C LEU A 53 6.83 6.12 5.26
N TYR A 54 6.11 5.59 4.28
CA TYR A 54 4.71 5.91 4.05
C TYR A 54 3.82 5.44 5.22
N GLY A 55 4.04 4.23 5.73
CA GLY A 55 3.37 3.72 6.92
C GLY A 55 3.62 4.56 8.17
N MET A 56 4.84 5.07 8.36
CA MET A 56 5.14 6.01 9.45
C MET A 56 4.38 7.34 9.28
N LEU A 57 4.30 7.88 8.06
CA LEU A 57 3.52 9.08 7.76
C LEU A 57 2.02 8.88 8.09
N LEU A 58 1.45 7.75 7.70
CA LEU A 58 0.07 7.38 7.99
C LEU A 58 -0.20 7.25 9.49
N LEU A 59 0.72 6.61 10.22
CA LEU A 59 0.62 6.46 11.66
C LEU A 59 0.67 7.82 12.38
N TRP A 60 1.55 8.71 11.91
CA TRP A 60 1.63 10.08 12.42
C TRP A 60 0.34 10.86 12.15
N LEU A 61 -0.22 10.78 10.94
CA LEU A 61 -1.50 11.41 10.60
C LEU A 61 -2.65 10.85 11.44
N GLY A 62 -2.74 9.52 11.58
CA GLY A 62 -3.79 8.85 12.36
C GLY A 62 -3.72 9.11 13.87
N ASN A 63 -2.62 9.68 14.37
CA ASN A 63 -2.49 10.11 15.77
C ASN A 63 -2.87 11.59 15.99
N LYS A 64 -3.19 12.35 14.94
CA LYS A 64 -3.67 13.73 15.08
C LYS A 64 -5.14 13.74 15.50
N GLN A 65 -5.50 14.70 16.37
CA GLN A 65 -6.89 14.90 16.76
C GLN A 65 -7.77 15.37 15.59
N LYS A 66 -7.23 16.22 14.72
CA LYS A 66 -7.84 16.66 13.46
C LYS A 66 -6.81 16.51 12.33
N PRO A 67 -6.80 15.40 11.60
CA PRO A 67 -5.87 15.22 10.49
C PRO A 67 -6.24 16.17 9.34
N ASN A 68 -5.22 16.74 8.67
CA ASN A 68 -5.43 17.74 7.62
C ASN A 68 -6.01 17.10 6.36
N SER A 69 -7.20 17.56 5.93
CA SER A 69 -7.94 17.01 4.79
C SER A 69 -7.13 17.01 3.49
N LYS A 70 -6.29 18.03 3.24
CA LYS A 70 -5.43 18.06 2.03
C LYS A 70 -4.34 17.00 2.05
N LEU A 71 -3.79 16.69 3.22
CA LEU A 71 -2.82 15.61 3.37
C LEU A 71 -3.48 14.24 3.21
N ILE A 72 -4.70 14.09 3.71
CA ILE A 72 -5.47 12.84 3.54
C ILE A 72 -5.82 12.62 2.07
N LEU A 73 -6.14 13.67 1.33
CA LEU A 73 -6.33 13.58 -0.13
C LEU A 73 -5.06 13.09 -0.84
N LEU A 74 -3.89 13.63 -0.48
CA LEU A 74 -2.62 13.20 -1.05
C LEU A 74 -2.36 11.72 -0.77
N VAL A 75 -2.66 11.26 0.43
CA VAL A 75 -2.58 9.85 0.81
C VAL A 75 -3.54 9.00 -0.01
N ALA A 76 -4.80 9.41 -0.16
CA ALA A 76 -5.78 8.67 -0.94
C ALA A 76 -5.35 8.52 -2.41
N ILE A 77 -4.72 9.55 -2.98
CA ILE A 77 -4.14 9.51 -4.33
C ILE A 77 -2.96 8.52 -4.38
N GLY A 78 -2.10 8.51 -3.36
CA GLY A 78 -1.00 7.56 -3.23
C GLY A 78 -1.49 6.11 -3.16
N ASP A 79 -2.51 5.85 -2.36
CA ASP A 79 -3.14 4.52 -2.22
C ASP A 79 -3.79 4.09 -3.55
N ALA A 80 -4.46 5.00 -4.26
CA ALA A 80 -5.02 4.72 -5.58
C ALA A 80 -3.92 4.43 -6.63
N ALA A 81 -2.83 5.19 -6.61
CA ALA A 81 -1.68 4.94 -7.49
C ALA A 81 -1.07 3.55 -7.22
N TRP A 82 -0.98 3.14 -5.96
CA TRP A 82 -0.51 1.81 -5.58
C TRP A 82 -1.38 0.69 -6.16
N VAL A 83 -2.71 0.84 -6.09
CA VAL A 83 -3.66 -0.11 -6.67
C VAL A 83 -3.48 -0.21 -8.19
N LEU A 84 -3.36 0.93 -8.88
CA LEU A 84 -3.17 0.97 -10.34
C LEU A 84 -1.84 0.34 -10.75
N LEU A 85 -0.76 0.62 -10.03
CA LEU A 85 0.55 -0.01 -10.27
C LEU A 85 0.47 -1.53 -10.07
N THR A 86 -0.17 -1.99 -9.01
CA THR A 86 -0.35 -3.43 -8.74
C THR A 86 -1.14 -4.10 -9.86
N ALA A 87 -2.25 -3.49 -10.30
CA ALA A 87 -3.04 -4.00 -11.41
C ALA A 87 -2.23 -4.02 -12.72
N GLY A 88 -1.43 -2.98 -12.99
CA GLY A 88 -0.54 -2.91 -14.14
C GLY A 88 0.51 -4.03 -14.16
N LEU A 89 1.14 -4.32 -13.01
CA LEU A 89 2.11 -5.41 -12.88
C LEU A 89 1.46 -6.79 -13.12
N VAL A 90 0.25 -7.02 -12.59
CA VAL A 90 -0.50 -8.26 -12.81
C VAL A 90 -0.91 -8.42 -14.28
N VAL A 91 -1.46 -7.38 -14.92
CA VAL A 91 -1.90 -7.44 -16.33
C VAL A 91 -0.71 -7.61 -17.27
N SER A 92 0.39 -6.90 -17.01
CA SER A 92 1.62 -7.01 -17.81
C SER A 92 2.43 -8.27 -17.54
N GLN A 93 2.03 -9.09 -16.56
CA GLN A 93 2.79 -10.28 -16.14
C GLN A 93 4.26 -9.95 -15.85
N THR A 94 4.50 -8.77 -15.27
CA THR A 94 5.82 -8.29 -14.91
C THR A 94 5.89 -8.21 -13.40
N TRP A 95 6.91 -8.83 -12.79
CA TRP A 95 7.13 -8.91 -11.33
C TRP A 95 6.10 -9.68 -10.51
N ILE A 96 4.86 -9.83 -11.00
CA ILE A 96 3.78 -10.61 -10.40
C ILE A 96 3.23 -11.55 -11.48
N THR A 97 3.64 -12.81 -11.42
CA THR A 97 3.24 -13.84 -12.42
C THR A 97 2.70 -15.11 -11.79
N HIS A 98 3.07 -15.40 -10.54
CA HIS A 98 2.64 -16.61 -9.85
C HIS A 98 1.20 -16.45 -9.32
N ILE A 99 0.36 -17.49 -9.42
CA ILE A 99 -1.06 -17.40 -9.07
C ILE A 99 -1.29 -16.97 -7.61
N ASN A 100 -0.48 -17.51 -6.68
CA ASN A 100 -0.57 -17.13 -5.26
C ASN A 100 -0.15 -15.66 -5.06
N GLY A 101 0.83 -15.19 -5.82
CA GLY A 101 1.27 -13.80 -5.83
C GLY A 101 0.20 -12.85 -6.36
N ILE A 102 -0.46 -13.22 -7.46
CA ILE A 102 -1.58 -12.47 -8.04
C ILE A 102 -2.74 -12.38 -7.04
N THR A 103 -3.14 -13.50 -6.41
CA THR A 103 -4.22 -13.51 -5.43
C THR A 103 -3.87 -12.66 -4.21
N ALA A 104 -2.67 -12.80 -3.65
CA ALA A 104 -2.23 -12.01 -2.50
C ALA A 104 -2.15 -10.51 -2.83
N ALA A 105 -1.50 -10.15 -3.93
CA ALA A 105 -1.38 -8.76 -4.38
C ALA A 105 -2.77 -8.15 -4.68
N GLY A 106 -3.67 -8.93 -5.28
CA GLY A 106 -5.05 -8.51 -5.55
C GLY A 106 -5.85 -8.25 -4.26
N LEU A 107 -5.76 -9.13 -3.27
CA LEU A 107 -6.41 -8.94 -1.97
C LEU A 107 -5.90 -7.69 -1.25
N VAL A 108 -4.57 -7.48 -1.26
CA VAL A 108 -3.95 -6.29 -0.68
C VAL A 108 -4.38 -5.03 -1.44
N ALA A 109 -4.43 -5.06 -2.78
CA ALA A 109 -4.88 -3.94 -3.59
C ALA A 109 -6.35 -3.57 -3.31
N ILE A 110 -7.23 -4.55 -3.16
CA ILE A 110 -8.64 -4.31 -2.77
C ILE A 110 -8.70 -3.64 -1.40
N LEU A 111 -7.94 -4.13 -0.42
CA LEU A 111 -7.92 -3.59 0.93
C LEU A 111 -7.37 -2.14 0.97
N VAL A 112 -6.25 -1.88 0.29
CA VAL A 112 -5.64 -0.55 0.19
C VAL A 112 -6.56 0.40 -0.58
N GLY A 113 -7.17 -0.05 -1.67
CA GLY A 113 -8.16 0.73 -2.41
C GLY A 113 -9.38 1.10 -1.57
N TRP A 114 -9.84 0.18 -0.71
CA TRP A 114 -10.90 0.45 0.26
C TRP A 114 -10.49 1.51 1.30
N PHE A 115 -9.25 1.47 1.81
CA PHE A 115 -8.74 2.52 2.70
C PHE A 115 -8.64 3.87 1.99
N GLY A 116 -8.07 3.91 0.77
CA GLY A 116 -7.97 5.12 -0.04
C GLY A 116 -9.34 5.73 -0.35
N TRP A 117 -10.34 4.90 -0.64
CA TRP A 117 -11.72 5.35 -0.83
C TRP A 117 -12.28 6.02 0.43
N GLN A 118 -12.09 5.42 1.62
CA GLN A 118 -12.57 6.01 2.86
C GLN A 118 -11.88 7.33 3.22
N GLN A 119 -10.58 7.44 2.92
CA GLN A 119 -9.82 8.68 3.06
C GLN A 119 -10.32 9.78 2.11
N TRP A 120 -10.65 9.42 0.86
CA TRP A 120 -11.25 10.32 -0.11
C TRP A 120 -12.61 10.84 0.34
N GLN A 121 -13.47 9.95 0.85
CA GLN A 121 -14.78 10.34 1.40
C GLN A 121 -14.63 11.32 2.57
N TYR A 122 -13.65 11.11 3.45
CA TYR A 122 -13.36 12.05 4.54
C TYR A 122 -13.00 13.45 4.02
N TYR A 123 -12.15 13.53 2.98
CA TYR A 123 -11.82 14.81 2.35
C TYR A 123 -13.07 15.55 1.86
N LEU A 124 -13.96 14.86 1.15
CA LEU A 124 -15.20 15.45 0.61
C LEU A 124 -16.14 15.97 1.70
N THR A 125 -16.14 15.37 2.90
CA THR A 125 -17.00 15.80 4.01
C THR A 125 -16.47 17.00 4.80
N GLU A 126 -15.18 17.30 4.68
CA GLU A 126 -14.51 18.40 5.40
C GLU A 126 -14.27 19.64 4.52
N THR A 127 -14.63 19.57 3.22
CA THR A 127 -14.59 20.68 2.25
C THR A 127 -15.98 21.18 1.92
#